data_AF-A0A967S8X6-F1
#
_entry.id   AF-A0A967S8X6-F1
#
_cell.length_a   1.000
_cell.length_b   1.000
_cell.length_c   1.000
_cell.angle_alpha   90.00
_cell.angle_beta   90.00
_cell.angle_gamma   90.00
#
_symmetry.space_group_name_H-M   'P 1'
#
loop_
_entity.id
_entity.type
_entity.pdbx_description
1 polymer ?
#
loop_
_entity_poly.entity_id
_entity_poly.type
_entity_poly.pdbx_seq_one_letter_code
_entity_poly.pdbx_strand_id
1 'polypeptide(L)'
;DRRVGIPISLSLVYLEVGWRLGLPLTGVGFPGHFLVRYEGEVVRVLLDPFDAGRLRFEDQAQELLDRVYGGLVRLQPDFLQSTGKK
;
A
#
# COMPACT_ATOMS: atom_id res chain seq x y z
N ASP A 1 -21.95 -7.28 7.71
CA ASP A 1 -21.57 -5.91 7.33
C ASP A 1 -20.15 -5.64 7.84
N ARG A 2 -19.16 -5.49 6.95
CA ARG A 2 -17.72 -5.46 7.32
C ARG A 2 -17.25 -4.09 7.84
N ARG A 3 -18.07 -3.03 7.77
CA ARG A 3 -17.78 -1.65 8.26
C ARG A 3 -16.41 -1.09 7.85
N VAL A 4 -15.83 -1.57 6.75
CA VAL A 4 -14.46 -1.23 6.34
C VAL A 4 -14.37 0.10 5.57
N GLY A 5 -15.49 0.64 5.08
CA GLY A 5 -15.46 1.79 4.17
C GLY A 5 -14.91 1.42 2.78
N ILE A 6 -14.65 2.41 1.94
CA ILE A 6 -14.01 2.20 0.63
C ILE A 6 -12.50 2.04 0.87
N PRO A 7 -11.83 0.98 0.33
CA PRO A 7 -10.39 0.71 0.45
C PRO A 7 -9.42 1.90 0.28
N ILE A 8 -9.86 2.94 -0.42
CA ILE A 8 -9.05 4.12 -0.69
C ILE A 8 -9.18 5.15 0.44
N SER A 9 -10.32 5.22 1.12
CA SER A 9 -10.62 6.27 2.11
C SER A 9 -9.70 6.21 3.33
N LEU A 10 -9.46 5.03 3.91
CA LEU A 10 -8.55 4.93 5.06
C LEU A 10 -7.10 5.22 4.64
N SER A 11 -6.69 4.80 3.45
CA SER A 11 -5.38 5.10 2.91
C SER A 11 -5.17 6.61 2.71
N LEU A 12 -6.20 7.35 2.29
CA LEU A 12 -6.16 8.82 2.26
C LEU A 12 -5.96 9.42 3.65
N VAL A 13 -6.62 8.90 4.70
CA VAL A 13 -6.38 9.37 6.08
C VAL A 13 -4.91 9.17 6.49
N TYR A 14 -4.32 8.01 6.19
CA TYR A 14 -2.89 7.76 6.45
C TYR A 14 -1.98 8.74 5.70
N LEU A 15 -2.23 8.95 4.40
CA LEU A 15 -1.47 9.90 3.59
C LEU A 15 -1.55 11.32 4.15
N GLU A 16 -2.77 11.80 4.39
CA GLU A 16 -3.02 13.16 4.90
C GLU A 16 -2.39 13.41 6.27
N VAL A 17 -2.46 12.44 7.18
CA VAL A 17 -1.82 12.54 8.50
C VAL A 17 -0.30 12.51 8.35
N GLY A 18 0.25 11.57 7.57
CA GLY A 18 1.68 11.45 7.39
C GLY A 18 2.31 12.67 6.71
N TRP A 19 1.65 13.24 5.69
CA TRP A 19 2.10 14.47 5.05
C TRP A 19 2.14 15.66 6.01
N ARG A 20 1.16 15.79 6.92
CA ARG A 20 1.18 16.83 7.98
C ARG A 20 2.33 16.64 8.96
N LEU A 21 2.81 15.41 9.12
CA LEU A 21 3.99 15.07 9.92
C LEU A 21 5.30 15.14 9.12
N GLY A 22 5.26 15.52 7.84
CA GLY A 22 6.43 15.58 6.96
C GLY A 22 6.97 14.22 6.51
N LEU A 23 6.17 13.15 6.62
CA LEU A 23 6.57 11.81 6.19
C LEU A 23 6.50 11.68 4.66
N PRO A 24 7.49 11.05 4.01
CA PRO A 24 7.51 10.80 2.56
C PRO A 24 6.56 9.65 2.19
N LEU A 25 5.25 9.90 2.26
CA LEU A 25 4.23 8.90 1.93
C LEU A 25 3.69 9.07 0.50
N THR A 26 3.41 7.96 -0.17
CA THR A 26 2.75 7.91 -1.48
C THR A 26 1.70 6.80 -1.52
N GLY A 27 0.63 6.95 -2.30
CA GLY A 27 -0.32 5.85 -2.53
C GLY A 27 0.20 4.88 -3.58
N VAL A 28 -0.11 3.59 -3.48
CA VAL A 28 0.26 2.56 -4.47
C VAL A 28 -0.99 1.78 -4.90
N GLY A 29 -1.28 1.82 -6.19
CA GLY A 29 -2.37 1.07 -6.81
C GLY A 29 -1.98 -0.38 -7.04
N PHE A 30 -2.18 -1.24 -6.04
CA PHE A 30 -1.79 -2.64 -6.10
C PHE A 30 -2.97 -3.53 -6.56
N PRO A 31 -2.76 -4.64 -7.27
CA PRO A 31 -3.86 -5.52 -7.66
C PRO A 31 -4.73 -5.95 -6.47
N GLY A 32 -5.99 -5.50 -6.51
CA GLY A 32 -6.99 -5.78 -5.49
C GLY A 32 -6.86 -4.97 -4.19
N HIS A 33 -5.83 -4.13 -4.01
CA HIS A 33 -5.55 -3.39 -2.77
C HIS A 33 -5.09 -1.95 -3.07
N PHE A 34 -5.31 -1.01 -2.15
CA PHE A 34 -4.69 0.32 -2.25
C PHE A 34 -3.78 0.53 -1.04
N LEU A 35 -2.47 0.51 -1.28
CA LEU A 35 -1.45 0.54 -0.24
C LEU A 35 -0.92 1.96 -0.05
N VAL A 36 -0.31 2.20 1.11
CA VAL A 36 0.48 3.41 1.38
C VAL A 36 1.94 3.03 1.44
N ARG A 37 2.79 3.68 0.68
CA ARG A 37 4.24 3.47 0.69
C ARG A 37 4.92 4.56 1.48
N TYR A 38 5.77 4.19 2.41
CA TYR A 38 6.75 5.08 3.02
C TYR A 38 8.07 4.94 2.29
N GLU A 39 8.62 6.05 1.82
CA GLU A 39 9.88 6.11 1.08
C GLU A 39 10.94 6.87 1.89
N GLY A 40 11.51 6.19 2.88
CA GLY A 40 12.61 6.73 3.68
C GLY A 40 13.96 6.57 2.97
N GLU A 41 14.99 7.20 3.53
CA GLU A 41 16.34 7.22 2.93
C GLU A 41 16.96 5.82 2.78
N VAL A 42 16.70 4.93 3.74
CA VAL A 42 17.31 3.59 3.80
C VAL A 42 16.28 2.48 3.57
N VAL A 43 14.98 2.79 3.69
CA VAL A 43 13.93 1.77 3.71
C VAL A 43 12.68 2.22 2.95
N ARG A 44 12.14 1.28 2.16
CA ARG A 44 10.80 1.39 1.57
C ARG A 44 9.91 0.32 2.14
N VAL A 45 8.76 0.74 2.66
CA VAL A 45 7.76 -0.18 3.21
C VAL A 45 6.38 0.12 2.66
N LEU A 46 5.63 -0.93 2.41
CA LEU A 46 4.22 -0.89 2.08
C LEU A 46 3.41 -1.10 3.36
N LEU A 47 2.45 -0.22 3.58
CA LEU A 47 1.44 -0.30 4.61
C LEU A 47 0.12 -0.66 3.92
N ASP A 48 -0.60 -1.62 4.49
CA ASP A 48 -1.98 -1.94 4.12
C ASP A 48 -2.94 -1.45 5.22
N PRO A 49 -3.60 -0.30 5.03
CA PRO A 49 -4.56 0.21 6.01
C PRO A 49 -5.77 -0.70 6.22
N PHE A 50 -6.11 -1.55 5.24
CA PHE A 50 -7.27 -2.44 5.28
C PHE A 50 -6.97 -3.82 5.86
N ASP A 51 -5.69 -4.20 5.97
CA ASP A 51 -5.20 -5.35 6.74
C ASP A 51 -4.60 -4.89 8.08
N ALA A 52 -5.39 -4.11 8.85
CA ALA A 52 -5.04 -3.62 10.18
C ALA A 52 -3.70 -2.86 10.26
N GLY A 53 -3.33 -2.13 9.20
CA GLY A 53 -2.07 -1.39 9.16
C GLY A 53 -0.84 -2.28 9.03
N ARG A 54 -0.97 -3.50 8.48
CA ARG A 54 0.17 -4.40 8.33
C ARG A 54 1.24 -3.80 7.42
N LEU A 55 2.47 -3.81 7.91
CA LEU A 55 3.68 -3.42 7.17
C LEU A 55 4.28 -4.61 6.42
N ARG A 56 4.80 -4.34 5.23
CA ARG A 56 5.52 -5.29 4.37
C ARG A 56 6.67 -4.56 3.68
N PHE A 57 7.76 -5.26 3.44
CA PHE A 57 8.75 -4.80 2.47
C PHE A 57 8.23 -5.05 1.04
N GLU A 58 8.77 -4.33 0.05
CA GLU A 58 8.34 -4.48 -1.34
C GLU A 58 8.63 -5.88 -1.91
N ASP A 59 9.70 -6.55 -1.44
CA ASP A 59 10.04 -7.93 -1.82
C ASP A 59 9.04 -8.97 -1.28
N GLN A 60 8.27 -8.62 -0.25
CA GLN A 60 7.19 -9.45 0.31
C GLN A 60 5.85 -9.21 -0.40
N ALA A 61 5.76 -8.32 -1.38
CA ALA A 61 4.50 -7.99 -2.04
C ALA A 61 3.89 -9.19 -2.81
N GLN A 62 4.69 -10.17 -3.22
CA GLN A 62 4.18 -11.40 -3.85
C GLN A 62 3.26 -12.18 -2.91
N GLU A 63 3.53 -12.21 -1.60
CA GLU A 63 2.70 -12.91 -0.61
C GLU A 63 1.27 -12.34 -0.56
N LEU A 64 1.13 -11.03 -0.82
CA LEU A 64 -0.17 -10.39 -0.89
C LEU A 64 -0.95 -10.84 -2.15
N LEU A 65 -0.28 -10.92 -3.30
CA LEU A 65 -0.88 -11.46 -4.53
C LEU A 65 -1.27 -12.92 -4.37
N ASP A 66 -0.45 -13.72 -3.71
CA ASP A 66 -0.72 -15.13 -3.46
C ASP A 66 -1.97 -15.30 -2.60
N ARG A 67 -2.14 -14.46 -1.57
CA ARG A 67 -3.33 -14.45 -0.71
C ARG A 67 -4.61 -14.04 -1.47
N VAL A 68 -4.52 -13.05 -2.36
CA VAL A 68 -5.69 -12.46 -3.04
C VAL A 68 -6.10 -13.26 -4.28
N TYR A 69 -5.12 -13.79 -5.03
CA TYR A 69 -5.32 -14.41 -6.34
C TYR A 69 -4.91 -15.89 -6.38
N GLY A 70 -4.54 -16.50 -5.25
CA GLY A 70 -4.18 -17.92 -5.18
C GLY A 70 -2.90 -18.27 -5.95
N GLY A 71 -1.97 -17.33 -6.08
CA GLY A 71 -0.69 -17.53 -6.77
C GLY A 71 -0.75 -17.50 -8.30
N LEU A 72 -1.89 -17.10 -8.87
CA LEU A 72 -2.08 -16.97 -10.32
C LEU A 72 -1.46 -15.68 -10.90
N VAL A 73 -1.19 -14.69 -10.06
CA VAL A 73 -0.63 -13.40 -10.45
C VAL A 73 0.79 -13.28 -9.91
N ARG A 74 1.75 -13.00 -10.80
CA ARG A 74 3.13 -12.69 -10.43
C ARG A 74 3.31 -11.20 -10.24
N LEU A 75 4.11 -10.82 -9.25
CA LEU A 75 4.49 -9.46 -8.98
C LEU A 75 5.18 -8.87 -10.22
N GLN A 76 4.70 -7.71 -10.63
CA GLN A 76 5.29 -6.91 -11.70
C GLN A 76 5.74 -5.57 -11.11
N PRO A 77 6.85 -4.99 -11.56
CA PRO A 77 7.32 -3.68 -11.07
C PRO A 77 6.24 -2.60 -11.13
N ASP A 78 5.39 -2.64 -12.16
CA ASP A 78 4.32 -1.67 -12.37
C ASP A 78 3.26 -1.66 -11.25
N PHE A 79 3.11 -2.78 -10.53
CA PHE A 79 2.18 -2.86 -9.40
C PHE A 79 2.65 -2.07 -8.17
N LEU A 80 3.94 -1.72 -8.11
CA LEU A 80 4.53 -0.94 -7.03
C LEU A 80 4.67 0.54 -7.38
N GLN A 81 4.21 0.96 -8.55
CA GLN A 81 4.26 2.36 -8.94
C GLN A 81 3.34 3.20 -8.05
N SER A 82 3.87 4.33 -7.62
CA SER A 82 3.08 5.31 -6.88
C SER A 82 2.03 5.96 -7.75
N THR A 83 0.89 6.20 -7.13
CA THR A 83 -0.22 7.00 -7.64
C THR A 83 -0.13 8.40 -7.05
N GLY A 84 -0.29 9.43 -7.87
CA GLY A 84 -0.21 10.84 -7.44
C GLY A 84 1.03 11.58 -7.94
N LYS A 85 1.01 12.92 -7.83
CA LYS A 85 2.04 13.81 -8.40
C LYS A 85 3.40 13.61 -7.72
N LYS A 86 4.45 13.63 -8.55
CA LYS A 86 5.83 13.93 -8.13
C LYS A 86 5.91 15.29 -7.44
#